data_AF-A0A8H3EFW4-F1
#
_entry.id   AF-A0A8H3EFW4-F1
#
_cell.length_a   1.000
_cell.length_b   1.000
_cell.length_c   1.000
_cell.angle_alpha   90.00
_cell.angle_beta   90.00
_cell.angle_gamma   90.00
#
_symmetry.space_group_name_H-M   'P 1'
#
loop_
_entity.id
_entity.type
_entity.pdbx_description
1 polymer ?
#
loop_
_entity_poly.entity_id
_entity_poly.type
_entity_poly.pdbx_seq_one_letter_code
_entity_poly.pdbx_strand_id
1 'polypeptide(L)'
;MGNTPSSHKISAQDRAILDMKNQRDKLHQYQQRITVITDRETAIAKECLARGDKAKALLALRRKKFQDSLLAKTDAQLETLEQLTSNVEFSLVQKDVIYGLQQGTSVLKQIHAEMGGIEKVEKLMGENEEARAYQEEISEMLKGQISNQDEDEVEDELEALDRQVNGIEEEQNISLPKVPTAELKGDKDQAKEQKERARARERAAAQASEPMLA
;
A
#
# COMPACT_ATOMS: atom_id res chain seq x y z
N MET A 1 27.29 3.60 -39.87
CA MET A 1 26.47 4.82 -39.72
C MET A 1 26.18 5.03 -38.24
N GLY A 2 26.55 6.20 -37.71
CA GLY A 2 25.92 6.88 -36.56
C GLY A 2 25.77 6.15 -35.23
N ASN A 3 26.85 5.97 -34.46
CA ASN A 3 26.76 5.82 -33.02
C ASN A 3 26.71 7.22 -32.38
N THR A 4 25.54 7.88 -32.41
CA THR A 4 25.34 9.10 -31.62
C THR A 4 25.04 8.68 -30.19
N PRO A 5 25.89 9.00 -29.20
CA PRO A 5 25.50 8.80 -27.81
C PRO A 5 24.27 9.66 -27.55
N SER A 6 23.16 9.04 -27.17
CA SER A 6 21.97 9.73 -26.70
C SER A 6 22.36 10.46 -25.41
N SER A 7 22.89 11.68 -25.54
CA SER A 7 23.11 12.57 -24.41
C SER A 7 21.74 12.83 -23.81
N HIS A 8 21.46 12.23 -22.65
CA HIS A 8 20.29 12.55 -21.85
C HIS A 8 20.35 14.06 -21.57
N LYS A 9 19.56 14.83 -22.34
CA LYS A 9 19.48 16.27 -22.18
C LYS A 9 18.84 16.51 -20.81
N ILE A 10 19.62 17.04 -19.88
CA ILE A 10 19.15 17.44 -18.56
C ILE A 10 17.94 18.35 -18.77
N SER A 11 16.79 17.92 -18.27
CA SER A 11 15.55 18.66 -18.46
C SER A 11 15.52 19.88 -17.55
N ALA A 12 14.72 20.89 -17.90
CA ALA A 12 14.53 22.06 -17.02
C ALA A 12 14.03 21.65 -15.63
N GLN A 13 13.24 20.58 -15.56
CA GLN A 13 12.75 19.96 -14.33
C GLN A 13 13.90 19.37 -13.50
N ASP A 14 14.82 18.63 -14.12
CA ASP A 14 15.96 18.01 -13.42
C ASP A 14 16.87 19.09 -12.81
N ARG A 15 17.06 20.20 -13.53
CA ARG A 15 17.81 21.36 -13.03
C ARG A 15 17.10 22.02 -11.84
N ALA A 16 15.78 22.19 -11.90
CA ALA A 16 15.01 22.74 -10.78
C ALA A 16 15.07 21.83 -9.54
N ILE A 17 14.98 20.51 -9.71
CA ILE A 17 15.11 19.53 -8.62
C ILE A 17 16.51 19.59 -8.01
N LEU A 18 17.55 19.68 -8.85
CA LEU A 18 18.92 19.84 -8.40
C LEU A 18 19.09 21.13 -7.58
N ASP A 19 18.53 22.24 -8.05
CA ASP A 19 18.61 23.53 -7.36
C ASP A 19 17.90 23.48 -5.99
N MET A 20 16.74 22.82 -5.89
CA MET A 20 16.05 22.60 -4.60
C MET A 20 16.89 21.74 -3.66
N LYS A 21 17.48 20.64 -4.14
CA LYS A 21 18.36 19.76 -3.34
C LYS A 21 19.60 20.50 -2.86
N ASN A 22 20.24 21.28 -3.73
CA ASN A 22 21.36 22.15 -3.37
C ASN A 22 20.97 23.17 -2.30
N GLN A 23 19.76 23.73 -2.38
CA GLN A 23 19.28 24.69 -1.39
C GLN A 23 19.04 24.02 -0.03
N ARG A 24 18.46 22.81 0.00
CA ARG A 24 18.32 21.99 1.21
C ARG A 24 19.68 21.74 1.86
N ASP A 25 20.67 21.31 1.08
CA ASP A 25 22.01 21.01 1.60
C ASP A 25 22.70 22.26 2.17
N LYS A 26 22.53 23.42 1.52
CA LYS A 26 23.00 24.72 2.04
C LYS A 26 22.33 25.09 3.37
N LEU A 27 21.02 24.83 3.50
CA LEU A 27 20.30 25.08 4.75
C LEU A 27 20.77 24.15 5.87
N HIS A 28 21.05 22.87 5.60
CA HIS A 28 21.68 21.98 6.58
C HIS A 28 23.06 22.48 7.03
N GLN A 29 23.90 22.93 6.09
CA GLN A 29 25.19 23.52 6.44
C GLN A 29 25.05 24.81 7.26
N TYR A 30 24.00 25.59 7.02
CA TYR A 30 23.70 26.78 7.80
C TYR A 30 23.20 26.42 9.21
N GLN A 31 22.31 25.43 9.34
CA GLN A 31 21.81 24.88 10.60
C GLN A 31 22.96 24.37 11.48
N GLN A 32 23.89 23.60 10.91
CA GLN A 32 25.09 23.13 11.63
C GLN A 32 25.95 24.29 12.12
N ARG A 33 26.18 25.29 11.26
CA ARG A 33 26.95 26.49 11.64
C ARG A 33 26.29 27.28 12.77
N ILE A 34 24.97 27.50 12.73
CA ILE A 34 24.25 28.16 13.82
C ILE A 34 24.35 27.35 15.10
N THR A 35 24.17 26.02 15.04
CA THR A 35 24.23 25.15 16.21
C THR A 35 25.57 25.30 16.94
N VAL A 36 26.69 25.28 16.21
CA VAL A 36 28.03 25.50 16.78
C VAL A 36 28.16 26.88 17.43
N ILE A 37 27.57 27.92 16.83
CA ILE A 37 27.59 29.27 17.40
C ILE A 37 26.75 29.32 18.68
N THR A 38 25.54 28.75 18.68
CA THR A 38 24.66 28.66 19.84
C THR A 38 25.36 27.95 21.00
N ASP A 39 26.02 26.82 20.73
CA ASP A 39 26.79 26.07 21.74
C ASP A 39 27.92 26.92 22.31
N ARG A 40 28.65 27.65 21.47
CA ARG A 40 29.69 28.57 21.91
C ARG A 40 29.14 29.69 22.77
N GLU A 41 27.98 30.26 22.43
CA GLU A 41 27.33 31.29 23.25
C GLU A 41 26.83 30.75 24.59
N THR A 42 26.39 29.49 24.65
CA THR A 42 26.07 28.85 25.94
C THR A 42 27.30 28.68 26.81
N ALA A 43 28.44 28.30 26.24
CA ALA A 43 29.71 28.18 26.96
C ALA A 43 30.15 29.54 27.51
N ILE A 44 30.11 30.59 26.68
CA ILE A 44 30.44 31.96 27.09
C ILE A 44 29.50 32.45 28.21
N ALA A 45 28.18 32.17 28.09
CA ALA A 45 27.23 32.52 29.13
C ALA A 45 27.54 31.84 30.47
N LYS A 46 27.91 30.54 30.46
CA LYS A 46 28.33 29.79 31.64
C LYS A 46 29.60 30.37 32.27
N GLU A 47 30.60 30.70 31.44
CA GLU A 47 31.86 31.31 31.93
C GLU A 47 31.65 32.70 32.52
N CYS A 48 30.80 33.54 31.91
CA CYS A 48 30.49 34.86 32.44
C CYS A 48 29.73 34.76 33.77
N LEU A 49 28.84 33.78 33.93
CA LEU A 49 28.16 33.52 35.21
C LEU A 49 29.16 33.07 36.29
N ALA A 50 30.10 32.19 35.96
CA ALA A 50 31.14 31.75 36.90
C ALA A 50 32.04 32.91 37.35
N ARG A 51 32.28 33.89 36.48
CA ARG A 51 33.03 35.12 36.79
C ARG A 51 32.21 36.20 37.52
N GLY A 52 30.92 35.99 37.73
CA GLY A 52 30.01 36.98 38.36
C GLY A 52 29.55 38.13 37.45
N ASP A 53 29.94 38.12 36.17
CA ASP A 53 29.63 39.17 35.17
C ASP A 53 28.22 38.99 34.59
N LYS A 54 27.20 39.34 35.39
CA LYS A 54 25.77 39.17 35.02
C LYS A 54 25.37 39.91 33.73
N ALA A 55 25.90 41.12 33.49
CA ALA A 55 25.56 41.90 32.31
C ALA A 55 26.01 41.24 31.00
N LYS A 56 27.21 40.65 30.97
CA LYS A 56 27.73 39.92 29.81
C LYS A 56 27.00 38.58 29.61
N ALA A 57 26.68 37.89 30.70
CA ALA A 57 25.88 36.67 30.63
C ALA A 57 24.49 36.91 30.02
N LEU A 58 23.80 37.99 30.42
CA LEU A 58 22.51 38.37 29.83
C LEU A 58 22.62 38.70 28.33
N LEU A 59 23.70 39.38 27.90
CA LEU A 59 23.93 39.67 26.49
C LEU A 59 24.14 38.39 25.68
N ALA A 60 24.94 37.44 26.18
CA ALA A 60 25.16 36.14 25.55
C ALA A 60 23.86 35.34 25.43
N LEU A 61 23.03 35.32 26.48
CA LEU A 61 21.73 34.65 26.44
C LEU A 61 20.73 35.29 25.45
N ARG A 62 20.76 36.62 25.28
CA ARG A 62 19.94 37.29 24.26
C ARG A 62 20.36 36.92 22.85
N ARG A 63 21.67 36.85 22.58
CA ARG A 63 22.20 36.41 21.28
C ARG A 63 21.83 34.94 21.02
N LYS A 64 21.94 34.09 22.04
CA LYS A 64 21.54 32.68 21.96
C LYS A 64 20.08 32.57 21.56
N LYS A 65 19.20 33.30 22.24
CA LYS A 65 17.76 33.29 21.94
C LYS A 65 17.44 33.76 20.52
N PHE A 66 18.19 34.73 20.01
CA PHE A 66 18.06 35.18 18.62
C PHE A 66 18.50 34.09 17.62
N GLN A 67 19.60 33.41 17.90
CA GLN A 67 20.09 32.28 17.08
C GLN A 67 19.14 31.09 17.13
N ASP A 68 18.59 30.75 18.30
CA ASP A 68 17.56 29.73 18.45
C ASP A 68 16.32 30.05 17.59
N SER A 69 15.90 31.32 17.55
CA SER A 69 14.79 31.75 16.68
C SER A 69 15.14 31.65 15.19
N LEU A 70 16.38 31.91 14.80
CA LEU A 70 16.83 31.72 13.42
C LEU A 70 16.87 30.23 13.06
N LEU A 71 17.36 29.39 13.97
CA LEU A 71 17.40 27.93 13.80
C LEU A 71 15.99 27.39 13.59
N ALA A 72 15.02 27.76 14.43
CA ALA A 72 13.63 27.36 14.28
C ALA A 72 13.01 27.79 12.93
N LYS A 73 13.34 28.98 12.43
CA LYS A 73 12.90 29.43 11.10
C LYS A 73 13.56 28.61 9.99
N THR A 74 14.84 28.29 10.12
CA THR A 74 15.57 27.45 9.17
C THR A 74 15.01 26.03 9.13
N ASP A 75 14.67 25.45 10.28
CA ASP A 75 14.06 24.11 10.36
C ASP A 75 12.70 24.08 9.65
N ALA A 76 11.84 25.09 9.87
CA ALA A 76 10.56 25.19 9.17
C ALA A 76 10.73 25.36 7.64
N GLN A 77 11.73 26.12 7.20
CA GLN A 77 12.05 26.25 5.77
C GLN A 77 12.57 24.95 5.18
N LEU A 78 13.37 24.20 5.95
CA LEU A 78 13.90 22.90 5.54
C LEU A 78 12.79 21.87 5.37
N GLU A 79 11.88 21.77 6.34
CA GLU A 79 10.69 20.93 6.26
C GLU A 79 9.86 21.25 5.02
N THR A 80 9.62 22.54 4.77
CA THR A 80 8.88 23.00 3.58
C THR A 80 9.57 22.57 2.28
N LEU A 81 10.90 22.66 2.21
CA LEU A 81 11.68 22.24 1.03
C LEU A 81 11.69 20.72 0.83
N GLU A 82 11.75 19.95 1.92
CA GLU A 82 11.66 18.49 1.87
C GLU A 82 10.30 18.03 1.36
N GLN A 83 9.22 18.60 1.90
CA GLN A 83 7.85 18.36 1.42
C GLN A 83 7.70 18.73 -0.06
N LEU A 84 8.19 19.91 -0.47
CA LEU A 84 8.13 20.34 -1.86
C LEU A 84 8.91 19.39 -2.79
N THR A 85 10.11 18.96 -2.37
CA THR A 85 10.93 18.03 -3.15
C THR A 85 10.22 16.69 -3.31
N SER A 86 9.69 16.13 -2.22
CA SER A 86 8.91 14.88 -2.26
C SER A 86 7.67 14.98 -3.15
N ASN A 87 6.97 16.11 -3.10
CA ASN A 87 5.78 16.35 -3.92
C ASN A 87 6.13 16.43 -5.42
N VAL A 88 7.26 17.06 -5.76
CA VAL A 88 7.73 17.14 -7.15
C VAL A 88 8.15 15.75 -7.65
N GLU A 89 8.89 14.99 -6.86
CA GLU A 89 9.29 13.62 -7.21
C GLU A 89 8.06 12.70 -7.40
N PHE A 90 7.06 12.81 -6.52
CA PHE A 90 5.79 12.10 -6.69
C PHE A 90 5.04 12.53 -7.95
N SER A 91 5.01 13.83 -8.26
CA SER A 91 4.36 14.35 -9.47
C SER A 91 5.04 13.86 -10.75
N LEU A 92 6.36 13.65 -10.75
CA LEU A 92 7.07 13.04 -11.88
C LEU A 92 6.63 11.59 -12.09
N VAL A 93 6.54 10.80 -11.02
CA VAL A 93 6.02 9.42 -11.12
C VAL A 93 4.57 9.43 -11.60
N GLN A 94 3.74 10.34 -11.10
CA GLN A 94 2.35 10.47 -11.49
C GLN A 94 2.19 10.80 -12.98
N LYS A 95 3.07 11.66 -13.53
CA LYS A 95 3.12 11.93 -14.97
C LYS A 95 3.39 10.65 -15.77
N ASP A 96 4.35 9.84 -15.35
CA ASP A 96 4.71 8.61 -16.05
C ASP A 96 3.57 7.58 -16.00
N VAL A 97 2.88 7.47 -14.86
CA VAL A 97 1.67 6.64 -14.72
C VAL A 97 0.57 7.11 -15.68
N ILE A 98 0.32 8.42 -15.75
CA ILE A 98 -0.67 8.97 -16.69
C ILE A 98 -0.30 8.66 -18.14
N TYR A 99 0.98 8.78 -18.50
CA TYR A 99 1.45 8.45 -19.85
C TYR A 99 1.28 6.95 -20.16
N GLY A 100 1.52 6.07 -19.19
CA GLY A 100 1.24 4.64 -19.30
C GLY A 100 -0.24 4.34 -19.49
N LEU A 101 -1.12 4.99 -18.72
CA LEU A 101 -2.58 4.87 -18.87
C LEU A 101 -3.07 5.37 -20.23
N GLN A 102 -2.51 6.47 -20.74
CA GLN A 102 -2.83 7.00 -22.07
C GLN A 102 -2.44 6.01 -23.18
N GLN A 103 -1.24 5.42 -23.10
CA GLN A 103 -0.81 4.39 -24.04
C GLN A 103 -1.69 3.14 -23.95
N GLY A 104 -1.96 2.64 -22.74
CA GLY A 104 -2.85 1.50 -22.53
C GLY A 104 -4.25 1.75 -23.10
N THR A 105 -4.80 2.95 -22.88
CA THR A 105 -6.09 3.37 -23.47
C THR A 105 -6.03 3.43 -24.99
N SER A 106 -4.93 3.91 -25.58
CA SER A 106 -4.74 3.93 -27.02
C SER A 106 -4.69 2.52 -27.62
N VAL A 107 -3.98 1.59 -26.97
CA VAL A 107 -3.90 0.19 -27.38
C VAL A 107 -5.27 -0.49 -27.25
N LEU A 108 -5.99 -0.27 -26.14
CA LEU A 108 -7.35 -0.78 -25.99
C LEU A 108 -8.27 -0.26 -27.09
N LYS A 109 -8.19 1.03 -27.44
CA LYS A 109 -8.97 1.60 -28.56
C LYS A 109 -8.64 0.92 -29.90
N GLN A 110 -7.38 0.62 -30.15
CA GLN A 110 -6.96 -0.12 -31.35
C GLN A 110 -7.51 -1.54 -31.35
N ILE A 111 -7.39 -2.27 -30.24
CA ILE A 111 -7.96 -3.62 -30.08
C ILE A 111 -9.48 -3.60 -30.28
N HIS A 112 -10.18 -2.62 -29.69
CA HIS A 112 -11.62 -2.47 -29.89
C HIS A 112 -11.97 -2.16 -31.35
N ALA A 113 -11.18 -1.35 -32.05
CA ALA A 113 -11.38 -1.09 -33.47
C ALA A 113 -11.15 -2.35 -34.33
N GLU A 114 -10.10 -3.13 -34.05
CA GLU A 114 -9.80 -4.39 -34.74
C GLU A 114 -10.84 -5.49 -34.46
N MET A 115 -11.38 -5.55 -33.24
CA MET A 115 -12.48 -6.44 -32.88
C MET A 115 -13.83 -6.03 -33.48
N GLY A 116 -13.89 -4.97 -34.31
CA GLY A 116 -15.08 -4.53 -35.02
C GLY A 116 -15.91 -3.45 -34.32
N GLY A 117 -15.33 -2.82 -33.29
CA GLY A 117 -15.91 -1.68 -32.60
C GLY A 117 -17.25 -2.00 -31.92
N ILE A 118 -18.02 -0.95 -31.68
CA ILE A 118 -19.39 -1.05 -31.13
C ILE A 118 -20.32 -1.72 -32.16
N GLU A 119 -20.15 -1.45 -33.45
CA GLU A 119 -21.01 -1.98 -34.51
C GLU A 119 -21.00 -3.51 -34.59
N LYS A 120 -19.83 -4.16 -34.46
CA LYS A 120 -19.78 -5.63 -34.46
C LYS A 120 -20.36 -6.22 -33.17
N VAL A 121 -20.20 -5.53 -32.04
CA VAL A 121 -20.83 -5.96 -30.77
C VAL A 121 -22.35 -5.83 -30.86
N GLU A 122 -22.87 -4.72 -31.38
CA GLU A 122 -24.31 -4.51 -31.63
C GLU A 122 -24.86 -5.55 -32.62
N LYS A 123 -24.13 -5.83 -33.71
CA LYS A 123 -24.52 -6.85 -34.68
C LYS A 123 -24.55 -8.25 -34.06
N LEU A 124 -23.57 -8.60 -33.23
CA LEU A 124 -23.50 -9.91 -32.58
C LEU A 124 -24.59 -10.05 -31.50
N MET A 125 -24.96 -8.97 -30.81
CA MET A 125 -26.13 -8.97 -29.93
C MET A 125 -27.43 -9.15 -30.72
N GLY A 126 -27.60 -8.45 -31.84
CA GLY A 126 -28.75 -8.63 -32.72
C GLY A 126 -28.86 -10.04 -33.30
N GLU A 127 -27.76 -10.60 -33.83
CA GLU A 127 -27.70 -11.98 -34.34
C GLU A 127 -28.01 -13.02 -33.24
N ASN A 128 -27.64 -12.75 -31.98
CA ASN A 128 -27.94 -13.63 -30.85
C ASN A 128 -29.41 -13.51 -30.38
N GLU A 129 -29.98 -12.31 -30.38
CA GLU A 129 -31.41 -12.10 -30.11
C GLU A 129 -32.28 -12.74 -31.19
N GLU A 130 -31.90 -12.62 -32.46
CA GLU A 130 -32.58 -13.29 -33.58
C GLU A 130 -32.45 -14.82 -33.50
N ALA A 131 -31.26 -15.35 -33.21
CA ALA A 131 -31.06 -16.78 -33.04
C ALA A 131 -31.89 -17.34 -31.86
N ARG A 132 -31.99 -16.58 -30.78
CA ARG A 132 -32.81 -16.94 -29.61
C ARG A 132 -34.30 -16.92 -29.95
N ALA A 133 -34.78 -15.89 -30.66
CA ALA A 133 -36.17 -15.83 -31.12
C ALA A 133 -36.50 -17.01 -32.05
N TYR A 134 -35.59 -17.37 -32.96
CA TYR A 134 -35.75 -18.54 -33.83
C TYR A 134 -35.77 -19.86 -33.05
N GLN A 135 -34.91 -20.00 -32.03
CA GLN A 135 -34.96 -21.16 -31.13
C GLN A 135 -36.27 -21.23 -30.33
N GLU A 136 -36.78 -20.09 -29.87
CA GLU A 136 -38.06 -20.00 -29.17
C GLU A 136 -39.22 -20.35 -30.10
N GLU A 137 -39.21 -19.89 -31.36
CA GLU A 137 -40.18 -20.25 -32.39
C GLU A 137 -40.15 -21.76 -32.71
N ILE A 138 -38.95 -22.34 -32.89
CA ILE A 138 -38.80 -23.80 -33.06
C ILE A 138 -39.35 -24.55 -31.85
N SER A 139 -39.05 -24.06 -30.64
CA SER A 139 -39.51 -24.67 -29.39
C SER A 139 -41.04 -24.60 -29.28
N GLU A 140 -41.66 -23.51 -29.71
CA GLU A 140 -43.11 -23.35 -29.73
C GLU A 140 -43.77 -24.25 -30.79
N MET A 141 -43.19 -24.37 -31.98
CA MET A 141 -43.65 -25.29 -33.02
C MET A 141 -43.56 -26.76 -32.57
N LEU A 142 -42.46 -27.14 -31.90
CA LEU A 142 -42.29 -28.49 -31.35
C LEU A 142 -43.33 -28.78 -30.26
N LYS A 143 -43.56 -27.84 -29.33
CA LYS A 143 -44.61 -27.97 -28.30
C LYS A 143 -46.02 -28.08 -28.89
N GLY A 144 -46.28 -27.49 -30.06
CA GLY A 144 -47.57 -27.58 -30.73
C GLY A 144 -47.80 -28.89 -31.51
N GLN A 145 -46.74 -29.65 -31.82
CA GLN A 145 -46.81 -30.89 -32.60
C GLN A 145 -46.63 -32.18 -31.78
N ILE A 146 -46.04 -32.09 -30.59
CA ILE A 146 -45.77 -33.24 -29.72
C ILE A 146 -47.00 -33.51 -28.85
N SER A 147 -47.43 -34.77 -28.75
CA SER A 147 -48.51 -35.20 -27.86
C SER A 147 -47.99 -35.35 -26.43
N ASN A 148 -48.84 -35.20 -25.41
CA ASN A 148 -48.43 -35.40 -24.00
C ASN A 148 -47.76 -36.77 -23.76
N GLN A 149 -48.13 -37.81 -24.52
CA GLN A 149 -47.49 -39.13 -24.44
C GLN A 149 -46.06 -39.14 -25.00
N ASP A 150 -45.81 -38.38 -26.06
CA ASP A 150 -44.48 -38.23 -26.64
C ASP A 150 -43.58 -37.35 -25.74
N GLU A 151 -44.15 -36.39 -25.00
CA GLU A 151 -43.43 -35.62 -23.98
C GLU A 151 -42.99 -36.51 -22.80
N ASP A 152 -43.88 -37.41 -22.34
CA ASP A 152 -43.56 -38.37 -21.26
C ASP A 152 -42.44 -39.34 -21.70
N GLU A 153 -42.44 -39.83 -22.95
CA GLU A 153 -41.37 -40.69 -23.49
C GLU A 153 -40.02 -39.97 -23.59
N VAL A 154 -40.03 -38.69 -23.97
CA VAL A 154 -38.81 -37.86 -24.05
C VAL A 154 -38.25 -37.57 -22.65
N GLU A 155 -39.10 -37.33 -21.65
CA GLU A 155 -38.68 -37.13 -20.25
C GLU A 155 -38.05 -38.42 -19.68
N ASP A 156 -38.62 -39.59 -19.98
CA ASP A 156 -38.05 -40.89 -19.59
C ASP A 156 -36.67 -41.13 -20.24
N GLU A 157 -36.49 -40.77 -21.51
CA GLU A 157 -35.19 -40.84 -22.20
C GLU A 157 -34.17 -39.85 -21.61
N LEU A 158 -34.61 -38.64 -21.25
CA LEU A 158 -33.77 -37.64 -20.58
C LEU A 158 -33.31 -38.14 -19.21
N GLU A 159 -34.21 -38.74 -18.43
CA GLU A 159 -33.88 -39.31 -17.12
C GLU A 159 -32.91 -40.51 -17.24
N ALA A 160 -33.05 -41.32 -18.29
CA ALA A 160 -32.11 -42.40 -18.57
C ALA A 160 -30.70 -41.88 -18.93
N LEU A 161 -30.62 -40.80 -19.73
CA LEU A 161 -29.36 -40.14 -20.06
C LEU A 161 -28.75 -39.44 -18.84
N ASP A 162 -29.57 -38.83 -17.99
CA ASP A 162 -29.11 -38.20 -16.75
C ASP A 162 -28.56 -39.25 -15.78
N ARG A 163 -29.20 -40.41 -15.63
CA ARG A 163 -28.64 -41.54 -14.88
C ARG A 163 -27.35 -42.08 -15.51
N GLN A 164 -27.18 -41.98 -16.82
CA GLN A 164 -25.93 -42.41 -17.48
C GLN A 164 -24.77 -41.41 -17.28
N VAL A 165 -25.07 -40.11 -17.22
CA VAL A 165 -24.10 -39.03 -17.05
C VAL A 165 -23.80 -38.73 -15.58
N ASN A 166 -24.85 -38.64 -14.74
CA ASN A 166 -24.80 -38.27 -13.33
C ASN A 166 -24.97 -39.48 -12.37
N GLY A 167 -25.49 -40.62 -12.82
CA GLY A 167 -25.71 -41.81 -11.99
C GLY A 167 -24.44 -42.59 -11.58
N ILE A 168 -23.26 -42.00 -11.73
CA ILE A 168 -22.04 -42.45 -11.04
C ILE A 168 -21.93 -41.80 -9.64
N GLU A 169 -22.69 -40.72 -9.35
CA GLU A 169 -22.54 -39.97 -8.10
C GLU A 169 -23.52 -40.36 -6.98
N GLU A 170 -24.64 -41.03 -7.25
CA GLU A 170 -25.62 -41.37 -6.20
C GLU A 170 -25.30 -42.65 -5.39
N GLU A 171 -24.34 -43.48 -5.82
CA GLU A 171 -23.90 -44.65 -5.02
C GLU A 171 -22.71 -44.38 -4.10
N GLN A 172 -22.17 -43.17 -4.07
CA GLN A 172 -21.15 -42.83 -3.09
C GLN A 172 -21.79 -42.38 -1.77
N ASN A 173 -22.20 -43.39 -1.00
CA ASN A 173 -22.24 -43.36 0.45
C ASN A 173 -20.81 -43.11 0.98
N ILE A 174 -20.30 -41.88 0.80
CA ILE A 174 -19.01 -41.47 1.36
C ILE A 174 -19.25 -41.17 2.83
N SER A 175 -18.92 -42.15 3.69
CA SER A 175 -18.61 -41.87 5.08
C SER A 175 -17.45 -40.88 5.12
N LEU A 176 -17.77 -39.59 5.23
CA LEU A 176 -16.78 -38.53 5.42
C LEU A 176 -15.98 -38.84 6.70
N PRO A 177 -14.64 -38.96 6.64
CA PRO A 177 -13.84 -39.20 7.82
C PRO A 177 -13.93 -37.98 8.73
N LYS A 178 -14.16 -38.20 10.04
CA LYS A 178 -14.21 -37.14 11.04
C LYS A 178 -12.93 -36.31 10.99
N VAL A 179 -13.08 -35.02 10.71
CA VAL A 179 -12.02 -34.02 10.73
C VAL A 179 -11.32 -34.07 12.11
N PRO A 180 -9.98 -34.20 12.18
CA PRO A 180 -9.27 -34.24 13.46
C PRO A 180 -9.51 -32.95 14.26
N THR A 181 -10.25 -33.07 15.35
CA THR A 181 -10.43 -32.00 16.36
C THR A 181 -9.26 -32.06 17.33
N ALA A 182 -8.05 -31.82 16.82
CA ALA A 182 -6.87 -31.62 17.67
C ALA A 182 -6.72 -30.12 17.92
N GLU A 183 -7.17 -29.66 19.10
CA GLU A 183 -6.85 -28.31 19.57
C GLU A 183 -5.34 -28.11 19.56
N LEU A 184 -4.88 -27.11 18.81
CA LEU A 184 -3.49 -26.66 18.78
C LEU A 184 -3.08 -26.21 20.19
N LYS A 185 -2.42 -27.10 20.94
CA LYS A 185 -1.72 -26.78 22.18
C LYS A 185 -0.48 -25.95 21.84
N GLY A 186 -0.63 -24.64 21.76
CA GLY A 186 0.47 -23.72 21.47
C GLY A 186 0.64 -22.57 22.47
N ASP A 187 -0.46 -21.97 22.94
CA ASP A 187 -0.36 -20.65 23.62
C ASP A 187 -0.56 -20.65 25.15
N LYS A 188 -1.11 -21.72 25.72
CA LYS A 188 -1.42 -21.73 27.17
C LYS A 188 -0.20 -22.00 28.06
N ASP A 189 0.80 -22.70 27.54
CA ASP A 189 1.99 -23.07 28.32
C ASP A 189 3.01 -21.92 28.37
N GLN A 190 3.16 -21.16 27.28
CA GLN A 190 4.02 -19.97 27.26
C GLN A 190 3.49 -18.85 28.16
N ALA A 191 2.17 -18.66 28.21
CA ALA A 191 1.54 -17.68 29.09
C ALA A 191 1.67 -18.05 30.58
N LYS A 192 1.67 -19.35 30.91
CA LYS A 192 1.91 -19.83 32.29
C LYS A 192 3.38 -19.66 32.68
N GLU A 193 4.32 -20.01 31.81
CA GLU A 193 5.75 -19.91 32.10
C GLU A 193 6.21 -18.45 32.27
N GLN A 194 5.68 -17.52 31.47
CA GLN A 194 5.95 -16.09 31.64
C GLN A 194 5.36 -15.53 32.94
N LYS A 195 4.17 -16.00 33.35
CA LYS A 195 3.51 -15.54 34.58
C LYS A 195 4.20 -16.09 35.84
N GLU A 196 4.75 -17.30 35.79
CA GLU A 196 5.57 -17.86 36.86
C GLU A 196 6.95 -17.19 36.95
N ARG A 197 7.60 -16.90 35.82
CA ARG A 197 8.86 -16.13 35.82
C ARG A 197 8.66 -14.71 36.35
N ALA A 198 7.54 -14.05 36.05
CA ALA A 198 7.21 -12.74 36.61
C ALA A 198 7.03 -12.78 38.13
N ARG A 199 6.29 -13.78 38.65
CA ARG A 199 6.09 -13.97 40.10
C ARG A 199 7.36 -14.36 40.86
N ALA A 200 8.25 -15.13 40.24
CA ALA A 200 9.55 -15.48 40.83
C ALA A 200 10.45 -14.25 40.95
N ARG A 201 10.43 -13.36 39.95
CA ARG A 201 11.22 -12.11 39.95
C ARG A 201 10.74 -11.12 41.01
N GLU A 202 9.43 -11.05 41.23
CA GLU A 202 8.81 -10.21 42.26
C GLU A 202 9.11 -10.72 43.69
N ARG A 203 9.10 -12.04 43.91
CA ARG A 203 9.50 -12.65 45.19
C ARG A 203 10.99 -12.50 45.50
N ALA A 204 11.86 -12.60 44.49
CA ALA A 204 13.29 -12.35 44.65
C ALA A 204 13.58 -10.88 44.96
N ALA A 205 12.82 -9.94 44.37
CA ALA A 205 12.92 -8.52 44.69
C ALA A 205 12.43 -8.20 46.12
N ALA A 206 11.39 -8.89 46.60
CA ALA A 206 10.90 -8.74 47.97
C ALA A 206 11.89 -9.28 49.01
N GLN A 207 12.50 -10.45 48.76
CA GLN A 207 13.51 -11.04 49.67
C GLN A 207 14.83 -10.27 49.70
N ALA A 208 15.18 -9.53 48.63
CA ALA A 208 16.34 -8.64 48.62
C ALA A 208 16.11 -7.31 49.36
N SER A 209 14.87 -7.03 49.79
CA SER A 209 14.49 -5.76 50.44
C SER A 209 14.28 -5.84 51.96
N GLU A 210 14.54 -6.98 52.59
CA GLU A 210 14.57 -7.09 54.06
C GLU A 210 16.01 -6.89 54.59
N PRO A 211 16.28 -5.81 55.35
CA PRO A 211 17.58 -5.62 56.01
C PRO A 211 17.68 -6.52 57.26
N MET A 212 18.80 -7.23 57.41
CA MET A 212 19.17 -7.90 58.66
C MET A 212 19.10 -6.91 59.83
N LEU A 213 18.22 -7.21 60.79
CA LEU A 213 18.17 -6.57 62.10
C LEU A 213 17.95 -7.66 63.16
N ALA A 214 19.06 -8.28 63.56
CA ALA A 214 19.36 -8.82 64.90
C ALA A 214 20.80 -9.31 64.92
#